data_AF-A0A4Y2TY13-F1
#
_entry.id   AF-A0A4Y2TY13-F1
#
_cell.length_a   1.000
_cell.length_b   1.000
_cell.length_c   1.000
_cell.angle_alpha   90.00
_cell.angle_beta   90.00
_cell.angle_gamma   90.00
#
_symmetry.space_group_name_H-M   'P 1'
#
loop_
_entity.id
_entity.type
_entity.pdbx_description
1 polymer ?
#
loop_
_entity_poly.entity_id
_entity_poly.type
_entity_poly.pdbx_seq_one_letter_code
_entity_poly.pdbx_strand_id
1 'polypeptide(L)'
;MFQHKAKELVDPLGIEHFSASNLWLDIFRIRNNITCRSLCGEAADVDLSSCEGWQERLPLVLAGYDDKDISNMDEKTLFFRALPNKMIQKSEEARGEKILKERLTISLIKSKINARFI
;
A
#
# COMPACT_ATOMS: atom_id res chain seq x y z
N MET A 1 15.12 2.92 9.97
CA MET A 1 15.23 1.45 9.75
C MET A 1 16.61 1.06 9.20
N PHE A 2 17.03 1.52 8.02
CA PHE A 2 18.34 1.15 7.44
C PHE A 2 19.57 1.59 8.24
N GLN A 3 19.58 2.81 8.77
CA GLN A 3 20.69 3.30 9.61
C GLN A 3 20.85 2.49 10.91
N HIS A 4 19.72 2.08 11.50
CA HIS A 4 19.71 1.22 12.69
C HIS A 4 20.28 -0.15 12.38
N LYS A 5 19.82 -0.78 11.28
CA LYS A 5 20.33 -2.07 10.80
C LYS A 5 21.82 -2.02 10.48
N ALA A 6 22.29 -0.92 9.89
CA ALA A 6 23.70 -0.72 9.58
C ALA A 6 24.57 -0.63 10.85
N LYS A 7 24.07 0.01 11.91
CA LYS A 7 24.75 0.02 13.22
C LYS A 7 24.78 -1.36 13.86
N GLU A 8 23.65 -2.07 13.89
CA GLU A 8 23.58 -3.46 14.40
C GLU A 8 24.60 -4.39 13.72
N LEU A 9 24.85 -4.22 12.42
CA LEU A 9 25.81 -5.03 11.66
C LEU A 9 27.28 -4.64 11.93
N VAL A 10 27.51 -3.41 12.36
CA VAL A 10 28.84 -2.85 12.61
C VAL A 10 29.28 -3.07 14.07
N ASP A 11 28.33 -3.13 15.00
CA ASP A 11 28.58 -3.45 16.42
C ASP A 11 29.47 -4.70 16.62
N PRO A 12 29.20 -5.87 15.98
CA PRO A 12 30.06 -7.05 16.12
C PRO A 12 31.41 -6.94 15.39
N LEU A 13 31.59 -5.95 14.50
CA LEU A 13 32.84 -5.72 13.78
C LEU A 13 33.83 -4.83 14.55
N GLY A 14 33.42 -4.28 15.71
CA GLY A 14 34.29 -3.47 16.56
C GLY A 14 34.69 -2.12 15.97
N ILE A 15 33.94 -1.61 14.99
CA ILE A 15 34.22 -0.31 14.39
C ILE A 15 33.57 0.79 15.23
N GLU A 16 34.39 1.47 16.03
CA GLU A 16 33.96 2.60 16.83
C GLU A 16 33.65 3.83 15.95
N HIS A 17 32.69 4.66 16.38
CA HIS A 17 32.26 5.90 15.70
C HIS A 17 31.65 5.76 14.30
N PHE A 18 31.18 4.57 13.91
CA PHE A 18 30.47 4.41 12.64
C PHE A 18 29.19 5.27 12.59
N SER A 19 29.07 6.07 11.53
CA SER A 19 27.91 6.92 11.28
C SER A 19 27.32 6.65 9.91
N ALA A 20 26.12 6.06 9.89
CA ALA A 20 25.32 5.90 8.68
C ALA A 20 24.44 7.15 8.48
N SER A 21 24.98 8.16 7.80
CA SER A 21 24.18 9.34 7.41
C SER A 21 23.26 9.02 6.23
N ASN A 22 22.23 9.85 5.99
CA ASN A 22 21.40 9.72 4.79
C ASN A 22 22.25 9.88 3.51
N LEU A 23 23.22 10.80 3.52
CA LEU A 23 24.12 11.01 2.39
C LEU A 23 25.00 9.78 2.10
N TRP A 24 25.45 9.09 3.14
CA TRP A 24 26.18 7.83 2.98
C TRP A 24 25.32 6.76 2.30
N LEU A 25 24.06 6.62 2.69
CA LEU A 25 23.12 5.70 2.05
C LEU A 25 22.85 6.07 0.58
N ASP A 26 22.71 7.37 0.29
CA ASP A 26 22.46 7.83 -1.09
C ASP A 26 23.65 7.59 -2.00
N ILE A 27 24.87 7.91 -1.55
CA ILE A 27 26.11 7.62 -2.28
C ILE A 27 26.30 6.12 -2.46
N PHE A 28 26.04 5.32 -1.42
CA PHE A 28 26.11 3.87 -1.49
C PHE A 28 25.17 3.30 -2.55
N ARG A 29 23.93 3.82 -2.62
CA ARG A 29 22.94 3.41 -3.62
C ARG A 29 23.39 3.77 -5.03
N ILE A 30 23.91 4.99 -5.24
CA ILE A 30 24.42 5.43 -6.54
C ILE A 30 25.60 4.56 -6.99
N ARG A 31 26.59 4.35 -6.12
CA ARG A 31 27.79 3.56 -6.45
C ARG A 31 27.49 2.10 -6.80
N ASN A 32 26.45 1.53 -6.21
CA ASN A 32 26.06 0.13 -6.42
C ASN A 32 24.86 -0.02 -7.37
N ASN A 33 24.44 1.06 -8.04
CA ASN A 33 23.29 1.09 -8.95
C ASN A 33 21.99 0.55 -8.31
N ILE A 34 21.75 0.84 -7.03
CA ILE A 34 20.60 0.35 -6.25
C ILE A 34 19.43 1.33 -6.35
N THR A 35 18.34 0.90 -6.98
CA THR A 35 17.10 1.66 -7.10
C THR A 35 16.03 1.09 -6.15
N CYS A 36 15.31 1.97 -5.45
CA CYS A 36 14.13 1.60 -4.67
C CYS A 36 12.90 2.04 -5.46
N ARG A 37 12.10 1.09 -5.94
CA ARG A 37 10.88 1.39 -6.72
C ARG A 37 9.66 1.09 -5.87
N SER A 38 8.70 2.02 -5.88
CA SER A 38 7.36 1.80 -5.34
C SER A 38 6.48 1.21 -6.43
N LEU A 39 5.94 0.02 -6.21
CA LEU A 39 4.89 -0.58 -7.04
C LEU A 39 3.55 0.02 -6.59
N CYS A 40 3.20 1.20 -7.09
CA CYS A 40 1.87 1.76 -6.89
C CYS A 40 0.93 1.19 -7.97
N GLY A 41 -0.10 0.45 -7.54
CA GLY A 41 -1.02 -0.24 -8.45
C GLY A 41 -2.29 0.53 -8.83
N GLU A 42 -2.75 1.49 -8.02
CA GLU A 42 -4.17 1.91 -8.08
C GLU A 42 -4.44 3.40 -7.86
N ALA A 43 -3.43 4.27 -7.83
CA ALA A 43 -3.67 5.68 -7.51
C ALA A 43 -4.21 6.54 -8.67
N ALA A 44 -4.46 5.96 -9.85
CA ALA A 44 -4.57 6.73 -11.10
C ALA A 44 -5.97 6.84 -11.72
N ASP A 45 -7.01 6.18 -11.19
CA ASP A 45 -8.23 5.95 -11.99
C ASP A 45 -9.54 6.41 -11.34
N VAL A 46 -9.49 7.43 -10.48
CA VAL A 46 -10.71 8.09 -9.98
C VAL A 46 -10.80 9.48 -10.57
N ASP A 47 -11.68 9.63 -11.55
CA ASP A 47 -12.11 10.93 -12.06
C ASP A 47 -12.95 11.65 -11.00
N LEU A 48 -12.38 12.70 -10.40
CA LEU A 48 -13.05 13.50 -9.38
C LEU A 48 -14.34 14.13 -9.91
N SER A 49 -14.44 14.42 -11.21
CA SER A 49 -15.64 15.01 -11.81
C SER A 49 -16.83 14.03 -11.81
N SER A 50 -16.57 12.73 -11.89
CA SER A 50 -17.59 11.68 -11.74
C SER A 50 -18.17 11.58 -10.32
N CYS A 51 -17.49 12.15 -9.30
CA CYS A 51 -17.95 12.19 -7.91
C CYS A 51 -18.73 13.47 -7.55
N GLU A 52 -18.71 14.51 -8.39
CA GLU A 52 -19.40 15.77 -8.12
C GLU A 52 -20.93 15.57 -8.07
N GLY A 53 -21.59 16.20 -7.10
CA GLY A 53 -23.06 16.18 -6.96
C GLY A 53 -23.66 14.91 -6.32
N TRP A 54 -22.87 13.85 -6.08
CA TRP A 54 -23.39 12.64 -5.43
C TRP A 54 -23.83 12.86 -3.98
N GLN A 55 -23.25 13.85 -3.28
CA GLN A 55 -23.68 14.21 -1.92
C GLN A 55 -25.14 14.69 -1.87
N GLU A 56 -25.60 15.40 -2.90
CA GLU A 56 -26.98 15.91 -3.00
C GLU A 56 -27.93 14.85 -3.59
N ARG A 57 -27.44 14.03 -4.52
CA ARG A 57 -28.25 13.02 -5.22
C ARG A 57 -28.51 11.76 -4.39
N LEU A 58 -27.53 11.33 -3.59
CA LEU A 58 -27.61 10.06 -2.84
C LEU A 58 -28.79 10.04 -1.84
N PRO A 59 -29.06 11.08 -1.03
CA PRO A 59 -30.23 11.10 -0.15
C PRO A 59 -31.57 10.99 -0.90
N LEU A 60 -31.67 11.59 -2.09
CA LEU A 60 -32.88 11.53 -2.92
C LEU A 60 -33.17 10.11 -3.42
N VAL A 61 -32.13 9.38 -3.82
CA VAL A 61 -32.24 7.98 -4.24
C VAL A 61 -32.62 7.09 -3.06
N LEU A 62 -32.06 7.35 -1.88
CA LEU A 62 -32.30 6.55 -0.67
C LEU A 62 -33.67 6.83 -0.02
N ALA A 63 -34.33 7.95 -0.33
CA ALA A 63 -35.60 8.35 0.30
C ALA A 63 -36.76 7.35 0.11
N GLY A 64 -36.68 6.48 -0.90
CA GLY A 64 -37.68 5.44 -1.17
C GLY A 64 -37.43 4.10 -0.46
N TYR A 65 -36.37 3.97 0.31
CA TYR A 65 -35.95 2.72 0.94
C TYR A 65 -35.97 2.82 2.47
N ASP A 66 -36.41 1.76 3.14
CA ASP A 66 -36.25 1.64 4.60
C ASP A 66 -34.77 1.44 4.95
N ASP A 67 -34.36 1.90 6.14
CA ASP A 67 -32.97 1.77 6.60
C ASP A 67 -32.46 0.32 6.64
N LYS A 68 -33.34 -0.65 6.85
CA LYS A 68 -33.02 -2.09 6.85
C LYS A 68 -32.60 -2.60 5.45
N ASP A 69 -33.08 -1.95 4.40
CA ASP A 69 -32.87 -2.32 3.00
C ASP A 69 -31.65 -1.58 2.40
N ILE A 70 -31.05 -0.67 3.15
CA ILE A 70 -29.85 0.07 2.74
C ILE A 70 -28.61 -0.63 3.30
N SER A 71 -27.77 -1.14 2.40
CA SER A 71 -26.45 -1.67 2.72
C SER A 71 -25.40 -1.19 1.73
N ASN A 72 -24.18 -0.99 2.22
CA ASN A 72 -23.01 -0.77 1.39
C ASN A 72 -22.21 -2.06 1.32
N MET A 73 -21.75 -2.43 0.13
CA MET A 73 -20.83 -3.55 -0.09
C MET A 73 -19.56 -3.01 -0.74
N ASP A 74 -18.42 -3.38 -0.19
CA ASP A 74 -17.13 -3.02 -0.76
C ASP A 74 -16.22 -4.25 -0.81
N GLU A 75 -15.39 -4.33 -1.85
CA GLU A 75 -14.43 -5.41 -2.03
C GLU A 75 -13.04 -4.95 -1.57
N LYS A 76 -12.44 -5.68 -0.64
CA LYS A 76 -11.06 -5.50 -0.25
C LYS A 76 -10.23 -6.68 -0.72
N THR A 77 -9.22 -6.38 -1.51
CA THR A 77 -8.21 -7.37 -1.89
C THR A 77 -7.06 -7.38 -0.87
N LEU A 78 -6.79 -8.55 -0.28
CA LEU A 78 -5.61 -8.79 0.55
C LEU A 78 -4.59 -9.61 -0.24
N PHE A 79 -3.40 -9.06 -0.42
CA PHE A 79 -2.28 -9.79 -1.01
C PHE A 79 -1.39 -10.36 0.09
N PHE A 80 -1.20 -11.69 0.11
CA PHE A 80 -0.41 -12.37 1.14
C PHE A 80 0.86 -13.04 0.60
N ARG A 81 1.00 -13.16 -0.73
CA ARG A 81 2.27 -13.51 -1.40
C ARG A 81 2.77 -12.43 -2.36
N ALA A 82 2.27 -11.21 -2.24
CA ALA A 82 2.82 -10.11 -3.02
C ALA A 82 4.23 -9.75 -2.53
N LEU A 83 5.08 -9.36 -3.47
CA LEU A 83 6.32 -8.68 -3.11
C LEU A 83 6.01 -7.40 -2.31
N PRO A 84 6.94 -6.97 -1.44
CA PRO A 84 6.81 -5.69 -0.77
C PRO A 84 6.55 -4.57 -1.79
N ASN A 85 5.62 -3.66 -1.47
CA ASN A 85 5.30 -2.50 -2.32
C ASN A 85 6.52 -1.64 -2.64
N LYS A 86 7.62 -1.79 -1.89
CA LYS A 86 8.93 -1.18 -2.15
C LYS A 86 9.94 -2.28 -2.38
N MET A 87 10.45 -2.38 -3.60
CA MET A 87 11.52 -3.30 -3.95
C MET A 87 12.83 -2.55 -4.10
N ILE A 88 13.91 -3.15 -3.60
CA ILE A 88 15.29 -2.70 -3.79
C ILE A 88 15.93 -3.61 -4.83
N GLN A 89 16.37 -3.06 -5.96
CA GLN A 89 16.96 -3.85 -7.06
C GLN A 89 18.17 -3.13 -7.65
N LYS A 90 19.15 -3.90 -8.15
CA LYS A 90 20.20 -3.38 -9.03
C LYS A 90 19.61 -2.97 -10.38
N SER A 91 20.04 -1.84 -10.93
CA SER A 91 19.39 -1.21 -12.09
C SER A 91 19.41 -2.05 -13.38
N GLU A 92 20.41 -2.92 -13.57
CA GLU A 92 20.57 -3.74 -14.78
C GLU A 92 19.65 -4.97 -14.84
N GLU A 93 19.15 -5.45 -13.70
CA GLU A 93 18.37 -6.69 -13.63
C GLU A 93 16.85 -6.45 -13.63
N ALA A 94 16.42 -5.21 -13.89
CA ALA A 94 15.03 -4.77 -13.78
C ALA A 94 14.13 -5.28 -14.92
N ARG A 95 14.07 -6.61 -15.11
CA ARG A 95 12.92 -7.24 -15.75
C ARG A 95 11.83 -7.32 -14.70
N GLY A 96 10.72 -6.60 -14.94
CA GLY A 96 9.52 -6.73 -14.12
C GLY A 96 8.99 -8.15 -14.28
N GLU A 97 9.38 -9.06 -13.39
CA GLU A 97 8.79 -10.38 -13.37
C GLU A 97 7.32 -10.25 -12.97
N LYS A 98 6.43 -10.78 -13.81
CA LYS A 98 5.03 -10.99 -13.45
C LYS A 98 4.97 -12.08 -12.39
N ILE A 99 5.16 -11.69 -11.14
CA ILE A 99 5.02 -12.59 -10.02
C ILE A 99 3.55 -12.85 -9.80
N LEU A 100 3.22 -14.13 -9.61
CA LEU A 100 1.87 -14.57 -9.29
C LEU A 100 1.46 -13.91 -7.96
N LYS A 101 0.57 -12.92 -8.04
CA LYS A 101 -0.01 -12.29 -6.86
C LYS A 101 -1.15 -13.17 -6.37
N GLU A 102 -0.85 -14.06 -5.43
CA GLU A 102 -1.93 -14.71 -4.68
C GLU A 102 -2.65 -13.67 -3.83
N ARG A 103 -3.98 -13.63 -4.00
CA ARG A 103 -4.84 -12.65 -3.36
C ARG A 103 -6.06 -13.33 -2.77
N LEU A 104 -6.48 -12.85 -1.62
CA LEU A 104 -7.78 -13.12 -1.04
C LEU A 104 -8.67 -11.91 -1.32
N THR A 105 -9.75 -12.12 -2.05
CA THR A 105 -10.82 -11.13 -2.21
C THR A 105 -11.78 -11.30 -1.04
N ILE A 106 -12.01 -10.21 -0.30
CA ILE A 106 -12.95 -10.17 0.82
C ILE A 106 -14.02 -9.14 0.48
N SER A 107 -15.28 -9.56 0.47
CA SER A 107 -16.40 -8.61 0.39
C SER A 107 -16.88 -8.26 1.79
N LEU A 108 -16.95 -6.96 2.07
CA LEU A 108 -17.43 -6.40 3.33
C LEU A 108 -18.79 -5.77 3.08
N ILE A 109 -19.79 -6.18 3.86
CA ILE A 109 -21.13 -5.60 3.80
C ILE A 109 -21.40 -4.88 5.11
N LYS A 110 -21.82 -3.62 5.01
CA LYS A 110 -22.27 -2.80 6.13
C LYS A 110 -23.72 -2.40 5.90
N SER A 111 -24.61 -2.86 6.77
CA SER A 111 -25.97 -2.36 6.81
C SER A 111 -26.03 -1.00 7.49
N LYS A 112 -27.00 -0.17 7.09
CA LYS A 112 -27.27 1.12 7.73
C LYS A 112 -27.81 0.94 9.16
N ILE A 113 -28.49 -0.18 9.43
CA ILE A 113 -28.88 -0.54 10.80
C ILE A 113 -27.68 -1.12 11.56
N ASN A 114 -27.52 -0.69 12.82
CA ASN A 114 -26.57 -1.32 13.74
C ASN A 114 -27.11 -2.71 14.14
N ALA A 115 -26.80 -3.72 13.33
CA ALA A 115 -27.02 -5.10 13.72
C ALA A 115 -26.00 -5.44 14.82
N ARG A 116 -26.48 -5.56 16.06
CA ARG A 116 -25.73 -6.25 17.11
C ARG A 116 -25.71 -7.73 16.73
N PHE A 117 -24.59 -8.20 16.22
CA PHE A 117 -24.33 -9.62 16.16
C PHE A 117 -24.19 -10.10 17.61
N ILE A 118 -25.13 -10.96 18.02
CA ILE A 118 -25.17 -11.60 19.35
C ILE A 118 -23.93 -12.47 19.51
#